data_AF-A0A8B7NLC8-F1
#
_entry.id   AF-A0A8B7NLC8-F1
#
_cell.length_a   1.000
_cell.length_b   1.000
_cell.length_c   1.000
_cell.angle_alpha   90.00
_cell.angle_beta   90.00
_cell.angle_gamma   90.00
#
_symmetry.space_group_name_H-M   'P 1'
#
loop_
_entity.id
_entity.type
_entity.pdbx_description
1 polymer ?
#
loop_
_entity_poly.entity_id
_entity_poly.type
_entity_poly.pdbx_seq_one_letter_code
_entity_poly.pdbx_strand_id
1 'polypeptide(L)'
;MLSCANTSRCIYHAHLCDGYNDCDDGIDERYCELPGLCRSDEFECAFTGHCINETRRCDGAIDCRLFDDRSDERGCANRPPDVPRLTVTPAATSASVSWTWRTEQFFNVTLAMKSREDCAPKKTDAVQHFHKLSTAKLELTQLQAYTEYGVCVYAYNEGGDSKQCEVFETLPDRAPGPVEELTSSTTSTSISLRWRKPCPPMAAIRGYRVKEATTIHYVQASECSDSAAHFCHTIKELQPERTYNIEVQNCATDLYSACSVAEVISVTTRLA
;
A
#
# COMPACT_ATOMS: atom_id res chain seq x y z
N MET A 1 25.08 -8.01 -46.52
CA MET A 1 25.18 -7.56 -47.93
C MET A 1 24.62 -8.70 -48.76
N LEU A 2 23.65 -8.45 -49.64
CA LEU A 2 23.01 -9.51 -50.43
C LEU A 2 23.65 -9.60 -51.80
N SER A 3 23.97 -10.82 -52.25
CA SER A 3 24.39 -11.08 -53.62
C SER A 3 23.17 -11.40 -54.49
N CYS A 4 23.00 -10.67 -55.60
CA CYS A 4 21.94 -10.95 -56.56
C CYS A 4 22.13 -12.36 -57.17
N ALA A 5 21.05 -13.07 -57.49
CA ALA A 5 21.14 -14.48 -57.89
C ALA A 5 21.74 -14.65 -59.29
N ASN A 6 21.43 -13.76 -60.22
CA ASN A 6 21.88 -13.85 -61.62
C ASN A 6 22.89 -12.78 -62.04
N THR A 7 23.26 -11.88 -61.14
CA THR A 7 24.31 -10.89 -61.38
C THR A 7 25.35 -10.98 -60.27
N SER A 8 26.64 -10.76 -60.60
CA SER A 8 27.72 -10.66 -59.61
C SER A 8 27.69 -9.34 -58.82
N ARG A 9 26.51 -8.70 -58.74
CA ARG A 9 26.30 -7.45 -58.01
C ARG A 9 25.90 -7.78 -56.58
N CYS A 10 26.44 -6.99 -55.66
CA CYS A 10 26.09 -7.05 -54.26
C CYS A 10 25.42 -5.74 -53.87
N ILE A 11 24.26 -5.83 -53.23
CA ILE A 11 23.53 -4.69 -52.70
C ILE A 11 23.66 -4.64 -51.18
N TYR A 12 23.57 -3.43 -50.61
CA TYR A 12 23.50 -3.29 -49.16
C TYR A 12 22.15 -3.80 -48.64
N HIS A 13 22.08 -4.21 -47.37
CA HIS A 13 20.79 -4.65 -46.79
C HIS A 13 19.72 -3.56 -46.80
N ALA A 14 20.11 -2.28 -46.86
CA ALA A 14 19.15 -1.17 -46.94
C ALA A 14 18.37 -1.09 -48.28
N HIS A 15 18.85 -1.82 -49.30
CA HIS A 15 18.30 -1.93 -50.65
C HIS A 15 17.53 -3.25 -50.88
N LEU A 16 17.35 -4.04 -49.82
CA LEU A 16 16.42 -5.17 -49.86
C LEU A 16 15.04 -4.64 -49.54
N CYS A 17 14.05 -5.01 -50.36
CA CYS A 17 12.65 -4.70 -50.13
C CYS A 17 12.37 -3.20 -50.02
N ASP A 18 13.11 -2.38 -50.76
CA ASP A 18 13.00 -0.93 -50.72
C ASP A 18 12.02 -0.36 -51.75
N GLY A 19 11.37 -1.24 -52.52
CA GLY A 19 10.44 -0.90 -53.59
C GLY A 19 11.12 -0.60 -54.93
N TYR A 20 12.44 -0.67 -55.00
CA TYR A 20 13.23 -0.53 -56.22
C TYR A 20 13.89 -1.85 -56.57
N ASN A 21 13.95 -2.13 -57.87
CA ASN A 21 14.70 -3.28 -58.39
C ASN A 21 16.18 -2.89 -58.50
N ASP A 22 16.92 -3.04 -57.41
CA ASP A 22 18.36 -2.76 -57.32
C ASP A 22 19.21 -3.96 -57.78
N CYS A 23 18.73 -5.17 -57.51
CA CYS A 23 19.23 -6.39 -58.14
C CYS A 23 18.43 -6.62 -59.41
N ASP A 24 18.79 -6.02 -60.55
CA ASP A 24 18.16 -6.07 -61.90
C ASP A 24 17.21 -7.27 -62.25
N ASP A 25 17.39 -8.45 -61.65
CA ASP A 25 16.48 -9.61 -61.62
C ASP A 25 15.27 -9.52 -60.64
N GLY A 26 15.13 -8.44 -59.88
CA GLY A 26 14.09 -8.16 -58.88
C GLY A 26 14.09 -9.10 -57.69
N ILE A 27 15.20 -9.78 -57.38
CA ILE A 27 15.24 -10.78 -56.30
C ILE A 27 15.26 -10.17 -54.91
N ASP A 28 15.85 -8.99 -54.80
CA ASP A 28 15.82 -8.08 -53.67
C ASP A 28 14.38 -7.70 -53.26
N GLU A 29 13.44 -7.68 -54.21
CA GLU A 29 12.03 -7.34 -53.96
C GLU A 29 11.08 -8.55 -53.94
N ARG A 30 11.59 -9.78 -54.19
CA ARG A 30 10.73 -10.94 -54.46
C ARG A 30 10.32 -11.73 -53.22
N TYR A 31 11.05 -11.57 -52.11
CA TYR A 31 10.90 -12.39 -50.90
C TYR A 31 10.81 -11.56 -49.61
N CYS A 32 10.20 -10.38 -49.70
CA CYS A 32 10.00 -9.45 -48.58
C CYS A 32 9.02 -9.95 -47.51
N GLU A 33 8.38 -11.09 -47.76
CA GLU A 33 7.47 -11.76 -46.83
C GLU A 33 8.19 -12.86 -46.01
N LEU A 34 9.51 -13.04 -46.17
CA LEU A 34 10.30 -14.01 -45.42
C LEU A 34 10.85 -13.42 -44.11
N PRO A 35 10.85 -14.19 -42.99
CA PRO A 35 11.42 -13.74 -41.72
C PRO A 35 12.92 -13.41 -41.82
N GLY A 36 13.36 -12.34 -41.16
CA GLY A 36 14.77 -11.92 -41.07
C GLY A 36 15.29 -10.97 -42.16
N LEU A 37 14.41 -10.37 -42.98
CA LEU A 37 14.77 -9.46 -44.08
C LEU A 37 14.39 -7.99 -43.85
N CYS A 38 13.97 -7.58 -42.65
CA CYS A 38 13.59 -6.19 -42.38
C CYS A 38 14.75 -5.19 -42.59
N ARG A 39 14.40 -3.98 -43.02
CA ARG A 39 15.37 -2.89 -43.21
C ARG A 39 16.00 -2.49 -41.87
N SER A 40 17.15 -1.83 -41.91
CA SER A 40 17.84 -1.40 -40.68
C SER A 40 17.06 -0.38 -39.83
N ASP A 41 16.08 0.29 -40.43
CA ASP A 41 15.15 1.24 -39.83
C ASP A 41 13.75 0.65 -39.61
N GLU A 42 13.64 -0.67 -39.64
CA GLU A 42 12.40 -1.42 -39.43
C GLU A 42 12.55 -2.47 -38.33
N PHE A 43 11.49 -2.63 -37.55
CA PHE A 43 11.34 -3.64 -36.51
C PHE A 43 10.59 -4.85 -37.05
N GLU A 44 11.12 -6.05 -36.81
CA GLU A 44 10.49 -7.32 -37.17
C GLU A 44 9.54 -7.79 -36.06
N CYS A 45 8.25 -7.95 -36.37
CA CYS A 45 7.25 -8.51 -35.46
C CYS A 45 7.60 -9.97 -35.10
N ALA A 46 7.61 -10.29 -33.81
CA ALA A 46 8.22 -11.50 -33.25
C ALA A 46 7.62 -12.84 -33.72
N PHE A 47 6.32 -12.89 -34.01
CA PHE A 47 5.64 -14.12 -34.43
C PHE A 47 5.39 -14.19 -35.94
N THR A 48 5.24 -13.02 -36.58
CA THR A 48 4.80 -12.94 -37.97
C THR A 48 5.93 -12.65 -38.95
N GLY A 49 7.06 -12.11 -38.49
CA GLY A 49 8.15 -11.66 -39.36
C GLY A 49 7.79 -10.40 -40.17
N HIS A 50 6.64 -9.78 -39.88
CA HIS A 50 6.20 -8.57 -40.55
C HIS A 50 7.06 -7.38 -40.11
N CYS A 51 7.54 -6.57 -41.06
CA CYS A 51 8.36 -5.40 -40.79
C CYS A 51 7.47 -4.16 -40.58
N ILE A 52 7.69 -3.45 -39.48
CA ILE A 52 7.11 -2.13 -39.24
C ILE A 52 8.23 -1.11 -39.13
N ASN A 53 7.96 0.18 -39.34
CA ASN A 53 8.99 1.20 -39.16
C ASN A 53 9.45 1.24 -37.69
N GLU A 54 10.75 1.40 -37.43
CA GLU A 54 11.29 1.47 -36.06
C GLU A 54 10.66 2.61 -35.25
N THR A 55 10.18 3.68 -35.92
CA THR A 55 9.42 4.76 -35.26
C THR A 55 8.05 4.34 -34.72
N ARG A 56 7.49 3.24 -35.22
CA ARG A 56 6.24 2.64 -34.76
C ARG A 56 6.43 1.62 -33.64
N ARG A 57 7.68 1.25 -33.38
CA ARG A 57 8.00 0.45 -32.20
C ARG A 57 7.80 1.34 -30.98
N CYS A 58 6.97 0.91 -30.03
CA CYS A 58 6.70 1.64 -28.78
C CYS A 58 6.01 3.00 -28.97
N ASP A 59 5.23 3.19 -30.04
CA ASP A 59 4.50 4.44 -30.30
C ASP A 59 3.10 4.47 -29.66
N GLY A 60 2.70 3.37 -29.00
CA GLY A 60 1.42 3.24 -28.32
C GLY A 60 0.29 2.73 -29.20
N ALA A 61 0.55 2.53 -30.50
CA ALA A 61 -0.34 1.83 -31.41
C ALA A 61 0.11 0.36 -31.55
N ILE A 62 -0.87 -0.54 -31.71
CA ILE A 62 -0.55 -1.91 -32.12
C ILE A 62 -0.42 -1.87 -33.63
N ASP A 63 0.79 -1.95 -34.15
CA ASP A 63 1.12 -2.07 -35.57
C ASP A 63 1.40 -3.52 -35.97
N CYS A 64 1.95 -4.34 -35.06
CA CYS A 64 2.00 -5.80 -35.19
C CYS A 64 0.63 -6.46 -34.91
N ARG A 65 -0.37 -6.17 -35.75
CA ARG A 65 -1.78 -6.60 -35.56
C ARG A 65 -2.06 -8.04 -36.01
N LEU A 66 -1.23 -8.60 -36.87
CA LEU A 66 -1.45 -9.92 -37.42
C LEU A 66 -1.27 -10.97 -36.31
N PHE A 67 -2.25 -11.86 -36.18
CA PHE A 67 -2.25 -12.96 -35.21
C PHE A 67 -2.02 -12.56 -33.73
N ASP A 68 -2.37 -11.32 -33.35
CA ASP A 68 -2.27 -10.80 -31.98
C ASP A 68 -0.82 -10.73 -31.42
N ASP A 69 0.16 -10.57 -32.33
CA ASP A 69 1.60 -10.53 -32.04
C ASP A 69 1.98 -9.41 -31.04
N ARG A 70 1.50 -8.17 -31.26
CA ARG A 70 1.69 -6.98 -30.38
C ARG A 70 3.11 -6.79 -29.82
N SER A 71 4.11 -7.29 -30.55
CA SER A 71 5.50 -7.36 -30.09
C SER A 71 6.24 -6.03 -30.23
N ASP A 72 5.78 -5.19 -31.14
CA ASP A 72 6.15 -3.78 -31.30
C ASP A 72 5.92 -2.94 -30.05
N GLU A 73 4.90 -3.29 -29.27
CA GLU A 73 4.54 -2.62 -28.02
C GLU A 73 5.11 -3.31 -26.77
N ARG A 74 5.99 -4.31 -26.96
CA ARG A 74 6.56 -5.12 -25.87
C ARG A 74 8.00 -4.70 -25.55
N GLY A 75 8.31 -4.54 -24.27
CA GLY A 75 9.69 -4.25 -23.81
C GLY A 75 10.16 -2.81 -24.05
N CYS A 76 9.22 -1.88 -24.23
CA CYS A 76 9.50 -0.47 -24.48
C CYS A 76 10.08 0.24 -23.26
N ALA A 77 11.33 0.72 -23.35
CA ALA A 77 11.97 1.51 -22.31
C ALA A 77 11.33 2.90 -22.11
N ASN A 78 10.65 3.41 -23.14
CA ASN A 78 10.03 4.75 -23.17
C ASN A 78 8.56 4.77 -22.74
N ARG A 79 7.99 3.64 -22.32
CA ARG A 79 6.63 3.58 -21.76
C ARG A 79 6.71 3.44 -20.23
N PRO A 80 5.85 4.11 -19.46
CA PRO A 80 5.81 3.91 -18.02
C PRO A 80 5.57 2.43 -17.68
N PRO A 81 6.15 1.91 -16.58
CA PRO A 81 6.02 0.50 -16.23
C PRO A 81 4.56 0.11 -15.97
N ASP A 82 4.23 -1.16 -16.20
CA ASP A 82 2.93 -1.69 -15.80
C ASP A 82 2.69 -1.49 -14.29
N VAL A 83 1.46 -1.14 -13.93
CA VAL A 83 1.09 -0.97 -12.52
C VAL A 83 1.31 -2.30 -11.77
N PRO A 84 2.12 -2.33 -10.70
CA PRO A 84 2.39 -3.54 -9.96
C PRO A 84 1.13 -4.02 -9.24
N ARG A 85 0.90 -5.34 -9.21
CA ARG A 85 -0.15 -5.93 -8.38
C ARG A 85 0.38 -6.14 -6.98
N LEU A 86 -0.21 -5.48 -5.99
CA LEU A 86 0.23 -5.50 -4.60
C LEU A 86 -0.60 -6.50 -3.77
N THR A 87 0.08 -7.32 -2.98
CA THR A 87 -0.54 -8.23 -2.01
C THR A 87 0.10 -7.98 -0.66
N VAL A 88 -0.72 -7.67 0.35
CA VAL A 88 -0.28 -7.41 1.72
C VAL A 88 -0.88 -8.42 2.68
N THR A 89 -0.03 -9.03 3.49
CA THR A 89 -0.43 -9.95 4.57
C THR A 89 -0.03 -9.35 5.91
N PRO A 90 -0.97 -8.76 6.66
CA PRO A 90 -0.66 -8.16 7.96
C PRO A 90 -0.45 -9.22 9.04
N ALA A 91 0.44 -8.91 9.98
CA ALA A 91 0.60 -9.58 11.25
C ALA A 91 0.52 -8.54 12.39
N ALA A 92 0.79 -8.96 13.63
CA ALA A 92 0.59 -8.08 14.77
C ALA A 92 1.59 -6.92 14.85
N THR A 93 2.86 -7.16 14.51
CA THR A 93 3.92 -6.12 14.55
C THR A 93 4.77 -6.11 13.27
N SER A 94 4.26 -6.75 12.22
CA SER A 94 4.91 -6.90 10.93
C SER A 94 3.86 -7.01 9.82
N ALA A 95 4.30 -6.84 8.58
CA ALA A 95 3.47 -7.11 7.41
C ALA A 95 4.33 -7.61 6.26
N SER A 96 3.92 -8.70 5.64
CA SER A 96 4.56 -9.19 4.43
C SER A 96 3.94 -8.49 3.22
N VAL A 97 4.76 -7.76 2.48
CA VAL A 97 4.33 -7.06 1.25
C VAL A 97 4.97 -7.76 0.05
N SER A 98 4.16 -8.15 -0.92
CA SER A 98 4.64 -8.78 -2.15
C SER A 98 4.00 -8.14 -3.36
N TRP A 99 4.70 -8.12 -4.48
CA TRP A 99 4.20 -7.53 -5.72
C TRP A 99 4.54 -8.38 -6.93
N THR A 100 3.62 -8.43 -7.88
CA THR A 100 3.81 -9.15 -9.16
C THR A 100 3.61 -8.20 -10.34
N TRP A 101 4.37 -8.43 -11.40
CA TRP A 101 4.28 -7.72 -12.68
C TRP A 101 3.83 -8.69 -13.78
N ARG A 102 3.27 -8.14 -14.86
CA ARG A 102 2.73 -8.96 -15.96
C ARG A 102 3.80 -9.38 -16.98
N THR A 103 4.93 -8.69 -17.12
CA THR A 103 5.99 -9.04 -18.10
C THR A 103 7.39 -8.56 -17.70
N GLU A 104 8.44 -9.17 -18.28
CA GLU A 104 9.90 -8.98 -18.12
C GLU A 104 10.42 -7.53 -18.22
N GLN A 105 10.01 -6.65 -17.33
CA GLN A 105 10.53 -5.29 -17.22
C GLN A 105 11.41 -5.18 -15.98
N PHE A 106 12.66 -4.73 -16.14
CA PHE A 106 13.55 -4.40 -15.02
C PHE A 106 13.27 -2.96 -14.60
N PHE A 107 12.66 -2.75 -13.43
CA PHE A 107 12.38 -1.41 -12.89
C PHE A 107 12.87 -1.28 -11.46
N ASN A 108 13.20 -0.06 -11.07
CA ASN A 108 13.50 0.24 -9.69
C ASN A 108 12.20 0.35 -8.90
N VAL A 109 12.11 -0.42 -7.82
CA VAL A 109 10.97 -0.35 -6.90
C VAL A 109 11.33 0.51 -5.70
N THR A 110 10.44 1.43 -5.36
CA THR A 110 10.46 2.10 -4.05
C THR A 110 9.19 1.77 -3.29
N LEU A 111 9.35 1.34 -2.04
CA LEU A 111 8.23 1.22 -1.11
C LEU A 111 8.14 2.50 -0.29
N ALA A 112 6.93 2.99 -0.04
CA ALA A 112 6.63 4.01 0.95
C ALA A 112 5.57 3.48 1.89
N MET A 113 5.74 3.69 3.20
CA MET A 113 4.76 3.32 4.21
C MET A 113 4.47 4.53 5.09
N LYS A 114 3.20 4.71 5.44
CA LYS A 114 2.75 5.71 6.43
C LYS A 114 1.70 5.09 7.35
N SER A 115 1.77 5.39 8.64
CA SER A 115 0.67 5.10 9.56
C SER A 115 -0.42 6.16 9.41
N ARG A 116 -1.69 5.78 9.58
CA ARG A 116 -2.79 6.74 9.63
C ARG A 116 -2.84 7.42 11.00
N GLU A 117 -2.82 8.75 10.99
CA GLU A 117 -2.83 9.60 12.19
C GLU A 117 -4.26 9.82 12.71
N ASP A 118 -4.95 8.77 13.16
CA ASP A 118 -6.28 8.95 13.78
C ASP A 118 -6.19 9.45 15.26
N CYS A 119 -4.98 9.66 15.79
CA CYS A 119 -4.69 10.38 17.03
C CYS A 119 -3.61 11.47 16.76
N ALA A 120 -3.99 12.75 16.70
CA ALA A 120 -3.19 13.91 16.21
C ALA A 120 -2.04 14.40 17.16
N PRO A 121 -1.14 15.34 16.75
CA PRO A 121 -0.88 15.92 15.42
C PRO A 121 0.47 15.52 14.81
N LYS A 122 0.50 15.43 13.47
CA LYS A 122 1.65 15.44 12.55
C LYS A 122 3.03 15.25 13.19
N LYS A 123 3.50 14.01 13.20
CA LYS A 123 4.94 13.73 13.28
C LYS A 123 5.35 12.94 12.05
N THR A 124 5.70 13.73 11.03
CA THR A 124 6.61 13.42 9.91
C THR A 124 6.60 11.96 9.48
N ASP A 125 5.88 11.73 8.39
CA ASP A 125 6.03 10.61 7.46
C ASP A 125 7.38 9.90 7.63
N ALA A 126 7.40 8.80 8.38
CA ALA A 126 8.53 7.89 8.39
C ALA A 126 8.48 7.08 7.09
N VAL A 127 8.66 7.76 5.96
CA VAL A 127 8.74 7.12 4.66
C VAL A 127 10.05 6.34 4.63
N GLN A 128 9.97 5.06 4.98
CA GLN A 128 11.08 4.15 4.73
C GLN A 128 11.11 3.89 3.22
N HIS A 129 11.97 4.61 2.52
CA HIS A 129 12.25 4.38 1.10
C HIS A 129 13.20 3.19 0.96
N PHE A 130 12.71 2.08 0.41
CA PHE A 130 13.54 0.93 0.07
C PHE A 130 13.91 1.00 -1.41
N HIS A 131 15.20 1.07 -1.73
CA HIS A 131 15.67 1.11 -3.12
C HIS A 131 16.22 -0.26 -3.54
N LYS A 132 16.01 -0.63 -4.82
CA LYS A 132 16.61 -1.81 -5.48
C LYS A 132 16.21 -3.17 -4.88
N LEU A 133 14.90 -3.38 -4.71
CA LEU A 133 14.39 -4.71 -4.35
C LEU A 133 14.40 -5.60 -5.61
N SER A 134 15.43 -6.42 -5.75
CA SER A 134 15.49 -7.49 -6.78
C SER A 134 14.54 -8.66 -6.47
N THR A 135 13.88 -8.61 -5.31
CA THR A 135 12.93 -9.63 -4.83
C THR A 135 11.52 -9.08 -4.84
N ALA A 136 10.57 -9.86 -5.38
CA ALA A 136 9.14 -9.57 -5.45
C ALA A 136 8.41 -9.52 -4.07
N LYS A 137 9.16 -9.37 -2.97
CA LYS A 137 8.67 -9.44 -1.59
C LYS A 137 9.58 -8.65 -0.64
N LEU A 138 8.96 -7.99 0.33
CA LEU A 138 9.59 -7.30 1.46
C LEU A 138 8.82 -7.62 2.76
N GLU A 139 9.55 -7.83 3.84
CA GLU A 139 8.98 -7.97 5.18
C GLU A 139 9.14 -6.66 5.94
N LEU A 140 8.01 -6.03 6.28
CA LEU A 140 7.95 -4.88 7.15
C LEU A 140 7.96 -5.37 8.59
N THR A 141 8.82 -4.81 9.43
CA THR A 141 8.94 -5.18 10.85
C THR A 141 8.85 -3.93 11.71
N GLN A 142 8.70 -4.12 13.04
CA GLN A 142 8.60 -3.03 14.01
C GLN A 142 7.38 -2.12 13.78
N LEU A 143 6.30 -2.68 13.24
CA LEU A 143 5.01 -1.99 13.12
C LEU A 143 4.28 -2.00 14.48
N GLN A 144 3.41 -1.02 14.67
CA GLN A 144 2.49 -0.98 15.81
C GLN A 144 1.32 -1.92 15.54
N ALA A 145 0.90 -2.66 16.57
CA ALA A 145 -0.27 -3.53 16.51
C ALA A 145 -1.58 -2.75 16.41
N TYR A 146 -2.59 -3.35 15.80
CA TYR A 146 -3.92 -2.79 15.62
C TYR A 146 -3.90 -1.33 15.12
N THR A 147 -3.09 -1.08 14.09
CA THR A 147 -2.84 0.24 13.51
C THR A 147 -3.00 0.15 12.00
N GLU A 148 -3.68 1.14 11.41
CA GLU A 148 -3.84 1.24 9.96
C GLU A 148 -2.59 1.85 9.31
N TYR A 149 -2.08 1.18 8.29
CA TYR A 149 -0.95 1.61 7.48
C TYR A 149 -1.36 1.70 6.02
N GLY A 150 -0.86 2.73 5.33
CA GLY A 150 -0.87 2.83 3.88
C GLY A 150 0.51 2.46 3.34
N VAL A 151 0.54 1.56 2.35
CA VAL A 151 1.76 1.16 1.66
C VAL A 151 1.63 1.40 0.17
N CYS A 152 2.65 1.99 -0.44
CA CYS A 152 2.71 2.25 -1.88
C CYS A 152 3.97 1.64 -2.48
N VAL A 153 3.79 0.92 -3.58
CA VAL A 153 4.86 0.42 -4.44
C VAL A 153 4.92 1.30 -5.68
N TYR A 154 6.07 1.92 -5.90
CA TYR A 154 6.38 2.73 -7.07
C TYR A 154 7.29 1.93 -8.01
N ALA A 155 6.99 1.94 -9.29
CA ALA A 155 7.85 1.45 -10.35
C ALA A 155 8.21 2.62 -11.27
N TYR A 156 9.49 2.76 -11.62
CA TYR A 156 9.94 3.82 -12.52
C TYR A 156 11.00 3.33 -13.51
N ASN A 157 10.94 3.87 -14.73
CA ASN A 157 11.91 3.70 -15.81
C ASN A 157 12.09 5.02 -16.58
N GLU A 158 12.87 5.02 -17.66
CA GLU A 158 13.07 6.20 -18.53
C GLU A 158 11.77 6.67 -19.21
N GLY A 159 10.78 5.79 -19.33
CA GLY A 159 9.46 6.07 -19.89
C GLY A 159 8.45 6.68 -18.93
N GLY A 160 8.77 6.74 -17.63
CA GLY A 160 7.92 7.36 -16.61
C GLY A 160 7.73 6.50 -15.36
N ASP A 161 6.72 6.87 -14.57
CA ASP A 161 6.41 6.24 -13.28
C ASP A 161 5.01 5.62 -13.24
N SER A 162 4.90 4.54 -12.46
CA SER A 162 3.62 3.95 -12.07
C SER A 162 3.64 3.61 -10.58
N LYS A 163 2.45 3.55 -9.96
CA LYS A 163 2.31 3.24 -8.54
C LYS A 163 1.06 2.44 -8.23
N GLN A 164 1.13 1.61 -7.21
CA GLN A 164 -0.01 0.97 -6.57
C GLN A 164 0.06 1.19 -5.06
N CYS A 165 -1.05 1.60 -4.46
CA CYS A 165 -1.15 1.77 -3.01
C CYS A 165 -2.24 0.87 -2.44
N GLU A 166 -1.98 0.30 -1.28
CA GLU A 166 -2.92 -0.51 -0.50
C GLU A 166 -2.94 0.00 0.94
N VAL A 167 -4.11 -0.09 1.58
CA VAL A 167 -4.30 0.24 2.99
C VAL A 167 -4.61 -1.05 3.74
N PHE A 168 -3.94 -1.27 4.86
CA PHE A 168 -4.12 -2.47 5.69
C PHE A 168 -4.03 -2.15 7.17
N GLU A 169 -4.63 -3.00 8.01
CA GLU A 169 -4.56 -2.91 9.47
C GLU A 169 -3.72 -4.06 10.02
N THR A 170 -2.80 -3.77 10.94
CA THR A 170 -2.06 -4.81 11.67
C THR A 170 -2.96 -5.56 12.65
N LEU A 171 -2.64 -6.82 12.92
CA LEU A 171 -3.41 -7.62 13.87
C LEU A 171 -3.19 -7.13 15.32
N PRO A 172 -4.13 -7.40 16.25
CA PRO A 172 -3.87 -7.20 17.66
C PRO A 172 -2.82 -8.20 18.17
N ASP A 173 -1.79 -7.73 18.88
CA ASP A 173 -0.74 -8.58 19.49
C ASP A 173 -1.13 -9.01 20.92
N ARG A 174 -1.84 -8.14 21.66
CA ARG A 174 -2.05 -8.24 23.12
C ARG A 174 -3.39 -7.63 23.55
N ALA A 175 -3.68 -7.74 24.85
CA ALA A 175 -4.74 -6.97 25.50
C ALA A 175 -4.52 -5.45 25.32
N PRO A 176 -5.58 -4.63 25.32
CA PRO A 176 -5.46 -3.17 25.18
C PRO A 176 -4.52 -2.54 26.22
N GLY A 177 -3.88 -1.42 25.86
CA GLY A 177 -3.13 -0.58 26.81
C GLY A 177 -4.05 0.09 27.85
N PRO A 178 -3.50 0.69 28.94
CA PRO A 178 -4.29 1.48 29.90
C PRO A 178 -4.98 2.68 29.22
N VAL A 179 -6.00 3.24 29.86
CA VAL A 179 -6.62 4.50 29.37
C VAL A 179 -5.64 5.67 29.51
N GLU A 180 -5.77 6.69 28.68
CA GLU A 180 -4.94 7.89 28.76
C GLU A 180 -5.78 9.11 29.18
N GLU A 181 -5.12 10.18 29.66
CA GLU A 181 -5.77 11.44 30.07
C GLU A 181 -6.99 11.27 31.00
N LEU A 182 -6.92 10.31 31.94
CA LEU A 182 -7.96 10.11 32.93
C LEU A 182 -8.08 11.33 33.84
N THR A 183 -9.23 11.99 33.77
CA THR A 183 -9.59 13.17 34.55
C THR A 183 -10.94 12.98 35.22
N SER A 184 -11.17 13.69 36.33
CA SER A 184 -12.43 13.64 37.07
C SER A 184 -12.93 15.03 37.44
N SER A 185 -14.25 15.13 37.56
CA SER A 185 -14.95 16.30 38.09
C SER A 185 -16.02 15.84 39.09
N THR A 186 -16.18 16.57 40.19
CA THR A 186 -16.99 16.12 41.32
C THR A 186 -18.09 17.10 41.69
N THR A 187 -19.20 16.54 42.15
CA THR A 187 -20.26 17.24 42.90
C THR A 187 -20.29 16.67 44.32
N SER A 188 -21.30 17.05 45.12
CA SER A 188 -21.54 16.44 46.43
C SER A 188 -22.01 14.98 46.34
N THR A 189 -22.64 14.57 45.23
CA THR A 189 -23.26 13.23 45.10
C THR A 189 -22.92 12.50 43.80
N SER A 190 -21.97 13.01 43.01
CA SER A 190 -21.57 12.38 41.75
C SER A 190 -20.12 12.65 41.38
N ILE A 191 -19.53 11.71 40.64
CA ILE A 191 -18.20 11.83 40.03
C ILE A 191 -18.35 11.61 38.53
N SER A 192 -17.95 12.60 37.73
CA SER A 192 -17.89 12.50 36.27
C SER A 192 -16.44 12.28 35.84
N LEU A 193 -16.21 11.15 35.19
CA LEU A 193 -14.93 10.72 34.65
C LEU A 193 -14.85 11.03 33.15
N ARG A 194 -13.65 11.38 32.71
CA ARG A 194 -13.32 11.60 31.30
C ARG A 194 -11.94 11.00 31.01
N TRP A 195 -11.81 10.25 29.92
CA TRP A 195 -10.55 9.66 29.50
C TRP A 195 -10.49 9.54 27.97
N ARG A 196 -9.33 9.17 27.44
CA ARG A 196 -9.13 8.83 26.02
C ARG A 196 -8.63 7.40 25.88
N LYS A 197 -8.89 6.79 24.73
CA LYS A 197 -8.29 5.49 24.36
C LYS A 197 -6.77 5.64 24.21
N PRO A 198 -5.96 4.60 24.50
CA PRO A 198 -4.53 4.64 24.22
C PRO A 198 -4.30 4.92 22.73
N CYS A 199 -3.27 5.70 22.43
CA CYS A 199 -2.91 6.09 21.07
C CYS A 199 -1.46 5.70 20.78
N PRO A 200 -1.22 4.71 19.90
CA PRO A 200 -2.19 3.90 19.13
C PRO A 200 -2.97 2.91 20.03
N PRO A 201 -4.14 2.42 19.60
CA PRO A 201 -5.01 1.58 20.44
C PRO A 201 -4.42 0.21 20.78
N MET A 202 -3.47 -0.31 19.98
CA MET A 202 -2.74 -1.58 20.16
C MET A 202 -3.60 -2.86 20.29
N ALA A 203 -4.93 -2.71 20.38
CA ALA A 203 -5.94 -3.76 20.40
C ALA A 203 -7.34 -3.18 20.11
N ALA A 204 -8.28 -4.04 19.70
CA ALA A 204 -9.69 -3.66 19.57
C ALA A 204 -10.27 -3.36 20.97
N ILE A 205 -10.71 -2.12 21.21
CA ILE A 205 -11.39 -1.72 22.45
C ILE A 205 -12.89 -1.67 22.16
N ARG A 206 -13.67 -2.55 22.80
CA ARG A 206 -15.12 -2.62 22.62
C ARG A 206 -15.92 -2.04 23.79
N GLY A 207 -15.27 -1.84 24.93
CA GLY A 207 -15.90 -1.22 26.10
C GLY A 207 -14.90 -0.93 27.21
N TYR A 208 -15.39 -0.26 28.25
CA TYR A 208 -14.61 0.16 29.41
C TYR A 208 -15.17 -0.43 30.69
N ARG A 209 -14.28 -0.85 31.59
CA ARG A 209 -14.64 -1.31 32.93
C ARG A 209 -14.25 -0.24 33.94
N VAL A 210 -15.24 0.33 34.62
CA VAL A 210 -15.07 1.29 35.71
C VAL A 210 -15.38 0.59 37.02
N LYS A 211 -14.42 0.49 37.93
CA LYS A 211 -14.63 -0.11 39.26
C LYS A 211 -14.61 0.95 40.35
N GLU A 212 -15.60 0.88 41.23
CA GLU A 212 -15.71 1.65 42.45
C GLU A 212 -15.78 0.65 43.62
N ALA A 213 -14.67 0.44 44.32
CA ALA A 213 -14.55 -0.59 45.36
C ALA A 213 -15.00 -1.99 44.87
N THR A 214 -16.21 -2.44 45.25
CA THR A 214 -16.78 -3.74 44.84
C THR A 214 -17.74 -3.64 43.65
N THR A 215 -18.15 -2.44 43.27
CA THR A 215 -19.12 -2.20 42.20
C THR A 215 -18.40 -2.08 40.87
N ILE A 216 -18.90 -2.78 39.85
CA ILE A 216 -18.33 -2.77 38.50
C ILE A 216 -19.37 -2.20 37.53
N HIS A 217 -19.01 -1.12 36.85
CA HIS A 217 -19.79 -0.51 35.78
C HIS A 217 -19.16 -0.83 34.43
N TYR A 218 -19.95 -1.39 33.51
CA TYR A 218 -19.51 -1.63 32.14
C TYR A 218 -20.04 -0.51 31.25
N VAL A 219 -19.14 0.24 30.65
CA VAL A 219 -19.46 1.41 29.83
C VAL A 219 -19.18 1.05 28.38
N GLN A 220 -20.23 1.09 27.54
CA GLN A 220 -20.06 0.94 26.10
C GLN A 220 -19.35 2.15 25.53
N ALA A 221 -18.64 1.99 24.41
CA ALA A 221 -17.94 3.06 23.72
C ALA A 221 -18.92 4.17 23.30
N SER A 222 -19.09 5.17 24.16
CA SER A 222 -19.90 6.34 23.94
C SER A 222 -19.06 7.57 24.22
N GLU A 223 -18.91 8.37 23.17
CA GLU A 223 -18.09 9.58 23.19
C GLU A 223 -18.72 10.63 24.12
N CYS A 224 -17.89 11.47 24.72
CA CYS A 224 -18.34 12.65 25.42
C CYS A 224 -19.08 13.57 24.42
N SER A 225 -20.18 14.19 24.84
CA SER A 225 -20.94 15.12 23.99
C SER A 225 -20.10 16.26 23.42
N ASP A 226 -19.01 16.63 24.10
CA ASP A 226 -18.15 17.76 23.75
C ASP A 226 -16.87 17.36 22.98
N SER A 227 -16.58 16.07 22.80
CA SER A 227 -15.37 15.60 22.10
C SER A 227 -15.47 14.15 21.64
N ALA A 228 -15.40 13.92 20.32
CA ALA A 228 -15.38 12.59 19.72
C ALA A 228 -14.11 11.75 20.07
N ALA A 229 -13.08 12.38 20.62
CA ALA A 229 -11.85 11.70 21.02
C ALA A 229 -11.86 11.19 22.47
N HIS A 230 -12.83 11.63 23.28
CA HIS A 230 -12.91 11.32 24.70
C HIS A 230 -14.15 10.50 25.03
N PHE A 231 -14.04 9.66 26.04
CA PHE A 231 -15.11 8.86 26.60
C PHE A 231 -15.43 9.37 28.01
N CYS A 232 -16.72 9.42 28.33
CA CYS A 232 -17.22 10.00 29.58
C CYS A 232 -18.15 9.04 30.30
N HIS A 233 -18.06 9.00 31.63
CA HIS A 233 -19.01 8.27 32.47
C HIS A 233 -19.23 8.97 33.81
N THR A 234 -20.48 9.01 34.27
CA THR A 234 -20.83 9.64 35.54
C THR A 234 -21.37 8.61 36.52
N ILE A 235 -20.70 8.47 37.66
CA ILE A 235 -21.16 7.72 38.82
C ILE A 235 -22.02 8.66 39.67
N LYS A 236 -23.23 8.25 40.00
CA LYS A 236 -24.22 9.04 40.77
C LYS A 236 -24.50 8.38 42.12
N GLU A 237 -25.27 9.06 42.96
CA GLU A 237 -25.74 8.56 44.27
C GLU A 237 -24.60 8.31 45.28
N LEU A 238 -23.53 9.10 45.17
CA LEU A 238 -22.39 9.05 46.07
C LEU A 238 -22.61 9.88 47.34
N GLN A 239 -21.85 9.56 48.39
CA GLN A 239 -21.89 10.29 49.65
C GLN A 239 -20.99 11.53 49.57
N PRO A 240 -21.41 12.68 50.15
CA PRO A 240 -20.58 13.87 50.27
C PRO A 240 -19.33 13.63 51.12
N GLU A 241 -18.26 14.38 50.85
CA GLU A 241 -16.97 14.35 51.57
C GLU A 241 -16.30 12.97 51.69
N ARG A 242 -16.63 12.04 50.79
CA ARG A 242 -16.00 10.72 50.75
C ARG A 242 -15.00 10.63 49.61
N THR A 243 -13.88 9.99 49.91
CA THR A 243 -12.86 9.67 48.92
C THR A 243 -13.15 8.31 48.30
N TYR A 244 -13.22 8.29 46.98
CA TYR A 244 -13.45 7.12 46.15
C TYR A 244 -12.20 6.83 45.33
N ASN A 245 -11.78 5.57 45.29
CA ASN A 245 -10.75 5.09 44.38
C ASN A 245 -11.44 4.46 43.19
N ILE A 246 -11.21 5.03 42.00
CA ILE A 246 -11.86 4.58 40.78
C ILE A 246 -10.82 4.03 39.83
N GLU A 247 -11.06 2.81 39.36
CA GLU A 247 -10.22 2.12 38.38
C GLU A 247 -10.91 2.13 37.01
N VAL A 248 -10.18 2.50 35.95
CA VAL A 248 -10.69 2.48 34.57
C VAL A 248 -9.80 1.60 33.69
N GLN A 249 -10.43 0.69 32.94
CA GLN A 249 -9.74 -0.29 32.08
C GLN A 249 -10.38 -0.38 30.68
N ASN A 250 -9.54 -0.63 29.67
CA ASN A 250 -9.95 -0.92 28.30
C ASN A 250 -10.17 -2.43 28.13
N CYS A 251 -11.29 -2.86 27.53
CA CYS A 251 -11.64 -4.27 27.36
C CYS A 251 -11.95 -4.61 25.88
N ALA A 252 -11.56 -5.81 25.45
CA ALA A 252 -11.58 -6.18 24.03
C ALA A 252 -12.88 -6.82 23.52
N THR A 253 -13.66 -7.50 24.38
CA THR A 253 -14.92 -8.14 23.94
C THR A 253 -16.09 -7.93 24.91
N ASP A 254 -15.93 -8.23 26.21
CA ASP A 254 -17.00 -8.12 27.22
C ASP A 254 -16.46 -8.17 28.68
N LEU A 255 -17.36 -8.31 29.67
CA LEU A 255 -17.08 -8.36 31.13
C LEU A 255 -16.06 -9.44 31.54
N TYR A 256 -15.90 -10.51 30.75
CA TYR A 256 -15.02 -11.64 31.04
C TYR A 256 -13.73 -11.61 30.22
N SER A 257 -13.59 -10.62 29.33
CA SER A 257 -12.43 -10.47 28.45
C SER A 257 -11.20 -9.93 29.17
N ALA A 258 -10.02 -10.21 28.59
CA ALA A 258 -8.76 -9.64 29.06
C ALA A 258 -8.78 -8.12 28.88
N CYS A 259 -8.91 -7.39 29.99
CA CYS A 259 -8.83 -5.94 30.01
C CYS A 259 -7.39 -5.48 30.26
N SER A 260 -7.12 -4.21 29.96
CA SER A 260 -5.84 -3.55 30.25
C SER A 260 -5.51 -3.52 31.74
N VAL A 261 -4.27 -3.13 32.05
CA VAL A 261 -3.94 -2.62 33.39
C VAL A 261 -4.86 -1.44 33.71
N ALA A 262 -5.28 -1.34 34.98
CA ALA A 262 -6.15 -0.28 35.46
C ALA A 262 -5.39 1.02 35.66
N GLU A 263 -5.94 2.11 35.15
CA GLU A 263 -5.60 3.45 35.62
C GLU A 263 -6.47 3.80 36.81
N VAL A 264 -5.83 4.37 37.84
CA VAL A 264 -6.47 4.63 39.13
C VAL A 264 -6.47 6.11 39.41
N ILE A 265 -7.62 6.65 39.79
CA ILE A 265 -7.76 8.02 40.27
C ILE A 265 -8.47 8.05 41.62
N SER A 266 -7.91 8.78 42.58
CA SER A 266 -8.52 9.02 43.89
C SER A 266 -9.24 10.35 43.88
N VAL A 267 -10.53 10.34 44.20
CA VAL A 267 -11.43 11.48 44.00
C VAL A 267 -12.32 11.67 45.22
N THR A 268 -12.35 12.89 45.77
CA THR A 268 -13.19 13.24 46.91
C THR A 268 -14.41 14.05 46.47
N THR A 269 -15.61 13.62 46.88
CA THR A 269 -16.87 14.36 46.64
C THR A 269 -16.90 15.66 47.44
N ARG A 270 -17.62 16.66 46.93
CA ARG A 270 -17.70 18.00 47.55
C ARG A 270 -18.62 17.98 48.78
N LEU A 271 -18.52 19.06 49.56
CA LEU A 271 -19.49 19.41 50.60
C LEU A 271 -20.91 19.48 50.04
N ALA A 272 -21.88 19.06 50.86
CA ALA A 272 -23.31 19.06 50.54
C ALA A 272 -23.88 20.47 50.36
#